data_AF-A0A395L9N7-F1
#
_entry.id   AF-A0A395L9N7-F1
#
_cell.length_a   1.000
_cell.length_b   1.000
_cell.length_c   1.000
_cell.angle_alpha   90.00
_cell.angle_beta   90.00
_cell.angle_gamma   90.00
#
_symmetry.space_group_name_H-M   'P 1'
#
loop_
_entity.id
_entity.type
_entity.pdbx_description
1 polymer ?
#
loop_
_entity_poly.entity_id
_entity_poly.type
_entity_poly.pdbx_seq_one_letter_code
_entity_poly.pdbx_strand_id
1 'polypeptide(L)'
;MQQIMMAAQTASRAILATMFLMAGAISAAQAQQANNSQYSMQEIVDAGHGFFGETSGGLAKVVERAFERYGLPNGYILGQEGSGAFIAGLTYGEGELNTKNAGQHNVFWQGPSLGIDWGGQGSRTMMLVYNLPSVPSLYKRFGGVSGSAYVVAGVGMTVLTDEHIVVVPIRTGIGARLGVNVGYLKMTQNPTWNPF
;
A
#
# COMPACT_ATOMS: atom_id res chain seq x y z
N MET A 1 -61.88 24.45 -3.43
CA MET A 1 -60.95 23.51 -4.09
C MET A 1 -59.59 24.13 -4.45
N GLN A 2 -59.49 25.42 -4.80
CA GLN A 2 -58.22 26.06 -5.22
C GLN A 2 -57.12 26.13 -4.12
N GLN A 3 -57.50 26.29 -2.85
CA GLN A 3 -56.55 26.39 -1.71
C GLN A 3 -55.81 25.07 -1.41
N ILE A 4 -56.44 23.93 -1.67
CA ILE A 4 -55.88 22.59 -1.40
C ILE A 4 -54.78 22.23 -2.42
N MET A 5 -54.89 22.76 -3.65
CA MET A 5 -53.98 22.46 -4.75
C MET A 5 -52.65 23.22 -4.66
N MET A 6 -52.64 24.44 -4.09
CA MET A 6 -51.41 25.22 -3.86
C MET A 6 -50.55 24.66 -2.71
N ALA A 7 -51.17 24.19 -1.63
CA ALA A 7 -50.45 23.61 -0.48
C ALA A 7 -49.70 22.31 -0.84
N ALA A 8 -50.25 21.51 -1.76
CA ALA A 8 -49.62 20.29 -2.25
C ALA A 8 -48.36 20.55 -3.09
N GLN A 9 -48.32 21.67 -3.82
CA GLN A 9 -47.16 22.05 -4.65
C GLN A 9 -46.00 22.59 -3.81
N THR A 10 -46.27 23.38 -2.77
CA THR A 10 -45.23 23.83 -1.83
C THR A 10 -44.68 22.69 -0.98
N ALA A 11 -45.54 21.76 -0.54
CA ALA A 11 -45.11 20.56 0.17
C ALA A 11 -44.21 19.66 -0.70
N SER A 12 -44.58 19.43 -1.96
CA SER A 12 -43.75 18.62 -2.89
C SER A 12 -42.40 19.26 -3.20
N ARG A 13 -42.34 20.59 -3.33
CA ARG A 13 -41.07 21.30 -3.57
C ARG A 13 -40.16 21.31 -2.34
N ALA A 14 -40.74 21.39 -1.14
CA ALA A 14 -39.98 21.30 0.12
C ALA A 14 -39.38 19.89 0.32
N ILE A 15 -40.12 18.83 -0.02
CA ILE A 15 -39.63 17.44 0.09
C ILE A 15 -38.48 17.20 -0.89
N LEU A 16 -38.60 17.65 -2.14
CA LEU A 16 -37.55 17.51 -3.15
C LEU A 16 -36.27 18.28 -2.78
N ALA A 17 -36.41 19.50 -2.24
CA ALA A 17 -35.26 20.28 -1.77
C ALA A 17 -34.55 19.60 -0.58
N THR A 18 -35.30 18.96 0.32
CA THR A 18 -34.74 18.27 1.49
C THR A 18 -34.02 16.98 1.10
N MET A 19 -34.55 16.21 0.14
CA MET A 19 -33.87 15.03 -0.41
C MET A 19 -32.56 15.39 -1.13
N PHE A 20 -32.53 16.50 -1.86
CA PHE A 20 -31.32 16.94 -2.57
C PHE A 20 -30.21 17.39 -1.60
N LEU A 21 -30.57 18.05 -0.50
CA LEU A 21 -29.63 18.42 0.57
C LEU A 21 -29.08 17.19 1.32
N MET A 22 -29.93 16.20 1.60
CA MET A 22 -29.50 14.93 2.22
C MET A 22 -28.55 14.14 1.32
N ALA A 23 -28.83 14.07 0.00
CA ALA A 23 -27.96 13.37 -0.94
C ALA A 23 -26.56 14.01 -1.02
N GLY A 24 -26.48 15.34 -1.05
CA GLY A 24 -25.20 16.06 -1.04
C GLY A 24 -24.39 15.86 0.25
N ALA A 25 -25.06 15.82 1.41
CA ALA A 25 -24.42 15.58 2.69
C ALA A 25 -23.84 14.16 2.82
N ILE A 26 -24.53 13.14 2.29
CA ILE A 26 -24.06 11.74 2.30
C ILE A 26 -22.81 11.59 1.41
N SER A 27 -22.79 12.19 0.22
CA SER A 27 -21.62 12.13 -0.67
C SER A 27 -20.40 12.86 -0.10
N ALA A 28 -20.60 14.01 0.55
CA ALA A 28 -19.50 14.74 1.19
C ALA A 28 -18.91 13.98 2.38
N ALA A 29 -19.75 13.33 3.20
CA ALA A 29 -19.29 12.50 4.31
C ALA A 29 -18.49 11.28 3.83
N GLN A 30 -18.93 10.61 2.76
CA GLN A 30 -18.22 9.47 2.19
C GLN A 30 -16.84 9.85 1.62
N ALA A 31 -16.73 11.01 0.94
CA ALA A 31 -15.46 11.50 0.44
C ALA A 31 -14.47 11.86 1.57
N GLN A 32 -14.98 12.40 2.68
CA GLN A 32 -14.15 12.74 3.85
C GLN A 32 -13.67 11.50 4.61
N GLN A 33 -14.51 10.47 4.74
CA GLN A 33 -14.11 9.18 5.32
C GLN A 33 -13.05 8.47 4.47
N ALA A 34 -13.15 8.55 3.14
CA ALA A 34 -12.15 7.98 2.23
C ALA A 34 -10.78 8.66 2.41
N ASN A 35 -10.75 9.99 2.50
CA ASN A 35 -9.52 10.74 2.76
C ASN A 35 -8.87 10.40 4.11
N ASN A 36 -9.66 10.11 5.15
CA ASN A 36 -9.12 9.71 6.45
C ASN A 36 -8.65 8.25 6.50
N SER A 37 -8.97 7.46 5.47
CA SER A 37 -8.67 6.02 5.43
C SER A 37 -7.42 5.68 4.62
N GLN A 38 -6.76 6.68 4.04
CA GLN A 38 -5.60 6.52 3.17
C GLN A 38 -4.44 7.42 3.62
N TYR A 39 -3.21 7.03 3.27
CA TYR A 39 -2.01 7.81 3.52
C TYR A 39 -1.74 8.77 2.37
N SER A 40 -1.39 10.00 2.72
CA SER A 40 -0.88 10.99 1.77
C SER A 40 0.55 10.67 1.34
N MET A 41 0.98 11.27 0.23
CA MET A 41 2.35 11.11 -0.28
C MET A 41 3.38 11.58 0.75
N GLN A 42 3.11 12.71 1.39
CA GLN A 42 4.01 13.29 2.38
C GLN A 42 4.23 12.34 3.56
N GLU A 43 3.16 11.76 4.10
CA GLU A 43 3.27 10.78 5.21
C GLU A 43 4.11 9.55 4.82
N ILE A 44 3.94 9.06 3.59
CA ILE A 44 4.72 7.93 3.07
C ILE A 44 6.19 8.31 2.88
N VAL A 45 6.48 9.49 2.33
CA VAL A 45 7.86 9.99 2.16
C VAL A 45 8.53 10.19 3.52
N ASP A 46 7.84 10.77 4.49
CA ASP A 46 8.37 11.00 5.83
C ASP A 46 8.65 9.69 6.57
N ALA A 47 7.71 8.73 6.52
CA ALA A 47 7.91 7.40 7.07
C ALA A 47 9.10 6.69 6.41
N GLY A 48 9.23 6.80 5.09
CA GLY A 48 10.32 6.20 4.34
C GLY A 48 11.67 6.88 4.61
N HIS A 49 11.75 8.20 4.79
CA HIS A 49 12.99 8.89 5.19
C HIS A 49 13.42 8.47 6.60
N GLY A 50 12.48 8.40 7.55
CA GLY A 50 12.77 7.90 8.90
C GLY A 50 13.27 6.45 8.90
N PHE A 51 12.76 5.64 7.96
CA PHE A 51 13.10 4.22 7.86
C PHE A 51 14.40 3.92 7.10
N PHE A 52 14.57 4.49 5.91
CA PHE A 52 15.75 4.29 5.07
C PHE A 52 16.93 5.17 5.46
N GLY A 53 16.69 6.25 6.23
CA GLY A 53 17.65 7.31 6.50
C GLY A 53 17.55 8.44 5.45
N GLU A 54 17.87 9.66 5.88
CA GLU A 54 17.73 10.91 5.10
C GLU A 54 18.51 10.92 3.78
N THR A 55 19.47 10.01 3.59
CA THR A 55 20.31 9.90 2.39
C THR A 55 19.59 9.28 1.17
N SER A 56 18.33 8.87 1.30
CA SER A 56 17.56 8.26 0.20
C SER A 56 16.94 9.30 -0.75
N GLY A 57 17.78 10.16 -1.37
CA GLY A 57 17.32 11.29 -2.20
C GLY A 57 16.42 10.93 -3.39
N GLY A 58 16.37 9.65 -3.80
CA GLY A 58 15.47 9.15 -4.84
C GLY A 58 14.08 8.69 -4.35
N LEU A 59 13.85 8.60 -3.04
CA LEU A 59 12.65 8.00 -2.47
C LEU A 59 11.38 8.72 -2.91
N ALA A 60 11.35 10.06 -2.78
CA ALA A 60 10.20 10.86 -3.14
C ALA A 60 9.77 10.63 -4.60
N LYS A 61 10.72 10.43 -5.53
CA LYS A 61 10.42 10.16 -6.95
C LYS A 61 9.83 8.77 -7.18
N VAL A 62 10.25 7.77 -6.42
CA VAL A 62 9.67 6.43 -6.48
C VAL A 62 8.26 6.42 -5.88
N VAL A 63 8.07 7.11 -4.76
CA VAL A 63 6.76 7.24 -4.11
C VAL A 63 5.81 8.03 -5.02
N GLU A 64 6.24 9.16 -5.58
CA GLU A 64 5.47 9.94 -6.56
C GLU A 64 5.01 9.04 -7.71
N ARG A 65 5.92 8.25 -8.28
CA ARG A 65 5.60 7.30 -9.34
C ARG A 65 4.56 6.25 -8.93
N ALA A 66 4.62 5.73 -7.71
CA ALA A 66 3.65 4.78 -7.21
C ALA A 66 2.27 5.44 -7.03
N PHE A 67 2.24 6.66 -6.49
CA PHE A 67 1.00 7.43 -6.27
C PHE A 67 0.32 7.83 -7.57
N GLU A 68 1.08 8.26 -8.58
CA GLU A 68 0.55 8.54 -9.93
C GLU A 68 -0.16 7.33 -10.54
N ARG A 69 0.34 6.12 -10.24
CA ARG A 69 -0.11 4.86 -10.86
C ARG A 69 -1.24 4.19 -10.09
N TYR A 70 -1.21 4.26 -8.76
CA TYR A 70 -2.06 3.46 -7.89
C TYR A 70 -2.90 4.29 -6.90
N GLY A 71 -2.73 5.61 -6.88
CA GLY A 71 -3.47 6.52 -6.00
C GLY A 71 -2.91 6.56 -4.59
N LEU A 72 -3.79 6.58 -3.58
CA LEU A 72 -3.40 6.67 -2.17
C LEU A 72 -3.44 5.27 -1.51
N PRO A 73 -2.36 4.82 -0.85
CA PRO A 73 -2.36 3.55 -0.14
C PRO A 73 -3.16 3.65 1.17
N ASN A 74 -3.78 2.55 1.60
CA ASN A 74 -4.46 2.46 2.90
C ASN A 74 -3.65 1.69 3.95
N GLY A 75 -2.45 1.22 3.58
CA GLY A 75 -1.44 0.65 4.47
C GLY A 75 -0.03 0.83 3.94
N TYR A 76 0.96 0.72 4.81
CA TYR A 76 2.36 0.51 4.41
C TYR A 76 3.04 -0.44 5.38
N ILE A 77 4.06 -1.17 4.90
CA ILE A 77 4.86 -2.10 5.69
C ILE A 77 6.27 -1.53 5.77
N LEU A 78 6.87 -1.52 6.95
CA LEU A 78 8.29 -1.26 7.16
C LEU A 78 8.91 -2.51 7.74
N GLY A 79 9.99 -2.99 7.14
CA GLY A 79 10.69 -4.15 7.70
C GLY A 79 11.97 -4.52 6.98
N GLN A 80 12.55 -5.62 7.39
CA GLN A 80 13.87 -6.05 6.94
C GLN A 80 13.79 -7.41 6.29
N GLU A 81 14.63 -7.60 5.29
CA GLU A 81 14.78 -8.83 4.53
C GLU A 81 16.17 -9.40 4.80
N GLY A 82 16.20 -10.67 5.20
CA GLY A 82 17.41 -11.48 5.25
C GLY A 82 17.35 -12.54 4.16
N SER A 83 18.37 -12.60 3.31
CA SER A 83 18.49 -13.69 2.35
C SER A 83 19.41 -14.76 2.90
N GLY A 84 18.88 -15.95 3.15
CA GLY A 84 19.65 -17.18 3.36
C GLY A 84 20.14 -17.77 2.03
N ALA A 85 20.64 -16.93 1.12
CA ALA A 85 20.92 -17.30 -0.26
C ALA A 85 22.05 -18.34 -0.43
N PHE A 86 22.71 -18.77 0.66
CA PHE A 86 23.64 -19.88 0.64
C PHE A 86 23.02 -21.25 0.33
N ILE A 87 21.69 -21.45 0.41
CA ILE A 87 21.08 -22.79 0.20
C ILE A 87 19.93 -22.85 -0.83
N ALA A 88 19.16 -21.79 -1.09
CA ALA A 88 17.93 -21.98 -1.90
C ALA A 88 17.42 -20.81 -2.77
N GLY A 89 18.12 -19.66 -2.87
CA GLY A 89 17.63 -18.54 -3.68
C GLY A 89 16.32 -17.93 -3.18
N LEU A 90 16.16 -17.84 -1.85
CA LEU A 90 14.97 -17.31 -1.18
C LEU A 90 15.33 -16.11 -0.29
N THR A 91 14.36 -15.21 -0.13
CA THR A 91 14.37 -14.12 0.84
C THR A 91 13.32 -14.41 1.91
N TYR A 92 13.64 -14.04 3.15
CA TYR A 92 12.72 -14.06 4.28
C TYR A 92 12.74 -12.67 4.89
N GLY A 93 11.58 -12.07 5.05
CA GLY A 93 11.47 -10.77 5.70
C GLY A 93 10.42 -10.74 6.79
N GLU A 94 10.59 -9.76 7.65
CA GLU A 94 9.73 -9.45 8.77
C GLU A 94 9.57 -7.95 8.89
N GLY A 95 8.39 -7.51 9.32
CA GLY A 95 8.08 -6.11 9.45
C GLY A 95 6.73 -5.87 10.07
N GLU A 96 6.31 -4.62 10.02
CA GLU A 96 5.06 -4.16 10.61
C GLU A 96 4.20 -3.44 9.58
N LEU A 97 3.00 -3.98 9.33
CA LEU A 97 1.94 -3.31 8.59
C LEU A 97 1.35 -2.20 9.45
N ASN A 98 1.48 -0.97 8.98
CA ASN A 98 0.86 0.22 9.52
C ASN A 98 -0.39 0.54 8.69
N THR A 99 -1.57 0.53 9.33
CA THR A 99 -2.85 0.87 8.69
C THR A 99 -3.44 2.13 9.32
N LYS A 100 -4.20 2.92 8.54
CA LYS A 100 -4.86 4.12 9.08
C LYS A 100 -5.90 3.82 10.16
N ASN A 101 -6.67 2.74 9.96
CA ASN A 101 -7.90 2.48 10.73
C ASN A 101 -7.93 1.14 11.46
N ALA A 102 -6.91 0.29 11.32
CA ALA A 102 -6.87 -1.04 11.93
C ALA A 102 -5.62 -1.28 12.80
N GLY A 103 -4.80 -0.25 13.05
CA GLY A 103 -3.60 -0.34 13.88
C GLY A 103 -2.40 -0.96 13.16
N GLN A 104 -1.46 -1.46 13.97
CA GLN A 104 -0.20 -2.06 13.55
C GLN A 104 -0.23 -3.58 13.69
N HIS A 105 0.34 -4.30 12.72
CA HIS A 105 0.34 -5.77 12.68
C HIS A 105 1.68 -6.31 12.21
N ASN A 106 2.20 -7.32 12.91
CA ASN A 106 3.36 -8.05 12.42
C ASN A 106 3.04 -8.75 11.11
N VAL A 107 3.95 -8.66 10.15
CA VAL A 107 3.87 -9.32 8.86
C VAL A 107 5.21 -9.96 8.54
N PHE A 108 5.15 -11.19 8.07
CA PHE A 108 6.31 -11.93 7.58
C PHE A 108 6.12 -12.21 6.11
N TRP A 109 7.21 -12.31 5.37
CA TRP A 109 7.11 -12.67 3.96
C TRP A 109 8.27 -13.52 3.47
N GLN A 110 7.99 -14.24 2.38
CA GLN A 110 8.92 -15.13 1.73
C GLN A 110 8.80 -14.99 0.21
N GLY A 111 9.93 -15.06 -0.50
CA GLY A 111 9.92 -14.96 -1.95
C GLY A 111 11.24 -15.40 -2.57
N PRO A 112 11.33 -15.43 -3.91
CA PRO A 112 12.58 -15.67 -4.59
C PRO A 112 13.55 -14.52 -4.32
N SER A 113 14.83 -14.84 -4.16
CA SER A 113 15.92 -13.87 -3.99
C SER A 113 17.00 -14.11 -5.03
N LEU A 114 17.59 -13.02 -5.52
CA LEU A 114 18.81 -13.07 -6.33
C LEU A 114 20.09 -13.08 -5.48
N GLY A 115 19.97 -13.23 -4.15
CA GLY A 115 21.10 -13.39 -3.26
C GLY A 115 21.92 -12.12 -3.05
N ILE A 116 21.27 -11.07 -2.56
CA ILE A 116 21.91 -9.75 -2.36
C ILE A 116 21.48 -9.00 -1.11
N ASP A 117 20.60 -9.56 -0.27
CA ASP A 117 20.36 -9.06 1.10
C ASP A 117 21.54 -9.47 2.03
N TRP A 118 22.77 -9.33 1.54
CA TRP A 118 24.00 -9.83 2.14
C TRP A 118 24.65 -8.72 2.95
N GLY A 119 24.55 -8.88 4.25
CA GLY A 119 25.13 -8.03 5.27
C GLY A 119 24.48 -8.49 6.57
N GLY A 120 25.24 -8.68 7.65
CA GLY A 120 24.71 -9.23 8.92
C GLY A 120 23.57 -8.41 9.57
N GLN A 121 23.10 -7.35 8.92
CA GLN A 121 22.00 -6.47 9.34
C GLN A 121 20.76 -6.53 8.40
N GLY A 122 20.76 -7.35 7.34
CA GLY A 122 19.65 -7.45 6.38
C GLY A 122 19.51 -6.21 5.47
N SER A 123 18.55 -6.25 4.54
CA SER A 123 18.18 -5.10 3.69
C SER A 123 16.83 -4.53 4.15
N ARG A 124 16.71 -3.19 4.21
CA ARG A 124 15.44 -2.53 4.56
C ARG A 124 14.52 -2.51 3.35
N THR A 125 13.24 -2.78 3.58
CA THR A 125 12.20 -2.78 2.56
C THR A 125 10.95 -2.09 3.11
N MET A 126 10.43 -1.13 2.33
CA MET A 126 9.13 -0.50 2.57
C MET A 126 8.16 -1.02 1.53
N MET A 127 6.94 -1.38 1.91
CA MET A 127 5.92 -1.80 0.94
C MET A 127 4.67 -0.94 1.07
N LEU A 128 4.24 -0.29 0.00
CA LEU A 128 2.96 0.42 -0.01
C LEU A 128 1.85 -0.58 -0.32
N VAL A 129 0.76 -0.54 0.44
CA VAL A 129 -0.38 -1.46 0.30
C VAL A 129 -1.62 -0.66 -0.06
N TYR A 130 -2.22 -1.00 -1.20
CA TYR A 130 -3.40 -0.35 -1.74
C TYR A 130 -4.58 -1.31 -1.72
N ASN A 131 -5.77 -0.74 -1.56
CA ASN A 131 -7.04 -1.46 -1.60
C ASN A 131 -7.10 -2.63 -0.61
N LEU A 132 -6.41 -2.56 0.54
CA LEU A 132 -6.46 -3.62 1.55
C LEU A 132 -7.83 -3.60 2.25
N PRO A 133 -8.71 -4.60 2.07
CA PRO A 133 -10.06 -4.55 2.65
C PRO A 133 -10.04 -4.93 4.13
N SER A 134 -9.12 -5.79 4.53
CA SER A 134 -8.90 -6.21 5.92
C SER A 134 -7.47 -6.70 6.10
N VAL A 135 -6.95 -6.67 7.33
CA VAL A 135 -5.61 -7.18 7.63
C VAL A 135 -5.42 -8.65 7.24
N PRO A 136 -6.36 -9.58 7.53
CA PRO A 136 -6.23 -10.97 7.08
C PRO A 136 -6.13 -11.14 5.55
N SER A 137 -6.69 -10.21 4.77
CA SER A 137 -6.60 -10.25 3.31
C SER A 137 -5.19 -10.01 2.77
N LEU A 138 -4.26 -9.54 3.62
CA LEU A 138 -2.84 -9.43 3.27
C LEU A 138 -2.14 -10.80 3.29
N TYR A 139 -2.59 -11.77 4.09
CA TYR A 139 -1.86 -13.01 4.34
C TYR A 139 -2.10 -14.05 3.24
N LYS A 140 -1.47 -13.82 2.08
CA LYS A 140 -1.62 -14.61 0.85
C LYS A 140 -0.39 -14.44 -0.05
N ARG A 141 -0.42 -14.99 -1.26
CA ARG A 141 0.64 -14.82 -2.26
C ARG A 141 0.28 -13.70 -3.22
N PHE A 142 1.23 -12.82 -3.48
CA PHE A 142 1.12 -11.76 -4.48
C PHE A 142 2.04 -12.08 -5.66
N GLY A 143 1.52 -12.03 -6.88
CA GLY A 143 2.28 -12.26 -8.10
C GLY A 143 2.90 -10.98 -8.64
N GLY A 144 4.12 -11.06 -9.17
CA GLY A 144 4.81 -9.92 -9.77
C GLY A 144 4.16 -9.46 -11.07
N VAL A 145 4.01 -8.15 -11.22
CA VAL A 145 3.52 -7.50 -12.44
C VAL A 145 4.69 -7.27 -13.39
N SER A 146 4.62 -7.87 -14.59
CA SER A 146 5.67 -7.74 -15.61
C SER A 146 5.87 -6.28 -16.03
N GLY A 147 7.13 -5.84 -16.14
CA GLY A 147 7.48 -4.48 -16.54
C GLY A 147 7.12 -3.38 -15.53
N SER A 148 6.78 -3.74 -14.28
CA SER A 148 6.43 -2.78 -13.23
C SER A 148 7.63 -2.13 -12.53
N ALA A 149 8.79 -2.72 -12.74
CA ALA A 149 10.12 -2.22 -12.41
C ALA A 149 10.29 -0.71 -12.66
N TYR A 150 10.71 0.03 -11.62
CA TYR A 150 11.13 1.41 -11.78
C TYR A 150 12.27 1.74 -10.79
N VAL A 151 13.34 2.36 -11.29
CA VAL A 151 14.55 2.64 -10.48
C VAL A 151 15.05 4.04 -10.80
N VAL A 152 15.29 4.85 -9.76
CA VAL A 152 15.83 6.20 -9.87
C VAL A 152 16.70 6.53 -8.66
N ALA A 153 17.87 7.13 -8.89
CA ALA A 153 18.78 7.61 -7.84
C ALA A 153 19.06 6.59 -6.70
N GLY A 154 19.19 5.31 -7.05
CA GLY A 154 19.49 4.25 -6.07
C GLY A 154 18.29 3.78 -5.23
N VAL A 155 17.07 4.17 -5.60
CA VAL A 155 15.82 3.64 -5.03
C VAL A 155 15.03 2.96 -6.14
N GLY A 156 14.44 1.82 -5.84
CA GLY A 156 13.72 1.01 -6.81
C GLY A 156 12.42 0.48 -6.26
N MET A 157 11.42 0.34 -7.15
CA MET A 157 10.15 -0.30 -6.86
C MET A 157 9.81 -1.40 -7.85
N THR A 158 9.01 -2.35 -7.37
CA THR A 158 8.26 -3.33 -8.17
C THR A 158 6.80 -3.27 -7.81
N VAL A 159 5.96 -4.01 -8.53
CA VAL A 159 4.54 -4.13 -8.19
C VAL A 159 4.17 -5.60 -8.14
N LEU A 160 3.48 -5.97 -7.06
CA LEU A 160 2.90 -7.27 -6.83
C LEU A 160 1.39 -7.12 -6.67
N THR A 161 0.61 -8.09 -7.12
CA THR A 161 -0.84 -8.04 -7.06
C THR A 161 -1.45 -9.39 -6.73
N ASP A 162 -2.57 -9.36 -6.01
CA ASP A 162 -3.50 -10.46 -5.87
C ASP A 162 -4.92 -9.88 -5.87
N GLU A 163 -5.76 -10.38 -6.76
CA GLU A 163 -7.10 -9.83 -7.01
C GLU A 163 -7.08 -8.31 -7.26
N HIS A 164 -7.49 -7.52 -6.27
CA HIS A 164 -7.57 -6.06 -6.31
C HIS A 164 -6.55 -5.37 -5.39
N ILE A 165 -5.82 -6.13 -4.60
CA ILE A 165 -4.83 -5.62 -3.64
C ILE A 165 -3.51 -5.45 -4.38
N VAL A 166 -2.97 -4.24 -4.32
CA VAL A 166 -1.67 -3.92 -4.92
C VAL A 166 -0.66 -3.71 -3.80
N VAL A 167 0.49 -4.36 -3.92
CA VAL A 167 1.63 -4.18 -3.04
C VAL A 167 2.79 -3.64 -3.86
N VAL A 168 3.40 -2.55 -3.40
CA VAL A 168 4.53 -1.90 -4.06
C VAL A 168 5.75 -1.95 -3.14
N PRO A 169 6.60 -2.98 -3.25
CA PRO A 169 7.87 -3.02 -2.54
C PRO A 169 8.83 -1.95 -3.07
N ILE A 170 9.46 -1.21 -2.17
CA ILE A 170 10.43 -0.15 -2.39
C ILE A 170 11.71 -0.51 -1.62
N ARG A 171 12.85 -0.47 -2.31
CA ARG A 171 14.18 -0.82 -1.77
C ARG A 171 15.21 0.23 -2.17
N THR A 172 16.26 0.38 -1.36
CA THR A 172 17.38 1.31 -1.61
C THR A 172 18.70 0.58 -1.90
N GLY A 173 19.66 1.29 -2.49
CA GLY A 173 21.02 0.78 -2.72
C GLY A 173 21.08 -0.33 -3.76
N ILE A 174 21.77 -1.43 -3.43
CA ILE A 174 21.91 -2.60 -4.32
C ILE A 174 20.54 -3.27 -4.54
N GLY A 175 19.68 -3.29 -3.51
CA GLY A 175 18.32 -3.84 -3.59
C GLY A 175 17.43 -3.14 -4.63
N ALA A 176 17.69 -1.86 -4.91
CA ALA A 176 16.94 -1.08 -5.90
C ALA A 176 17.12 -1.60 -7.34
N ARG A 177 18.30 -2.14 -7.69
CA ARG A 177 18.63 -2.52 -9.08
C ARG A 177 18.23 -3.95 -9.44
N LEU A 178 18.15 -4.82 -8.43
CA LEU A 178 18.05 -6.26 -8.63
C LEU A 178 16.83 -6.88 -7.93
N GLY A 179 16.23 -6.22 -6.93
CA GLY A 179 14.90 -6.55 -6.38
C GLY A 179 13.75 -6.34 -7.37
N VAL A 180 14.10 -5.98 -8.60
CA VAL A 180 13.24 -5.61 -9.72
C VAL A 180 12.55 -6.83 -10.38
N ASN A 181 13.01 -8.05 -10.05
CA ASN A 181 12.53 -9.31 -10.63
C ASN A 181 11.97 -10.28 -9.57
N VAL A 182 11.27 -9.78 -8.56
CA VAL A 182 10.54 -10.66 -7.62
C VAL A 182 9.27 -11.17 -8.31
N GLY A 183 9.27 -12.44 -8.68
CA GLY A 183 8.14 -13.07 -9.37
C GLY A 183 6.91 -13.30 -8.48
N TYR A 184 7.11 -13.45 -7.16
CA TYR A 184 6.03 -13.51 -6.19
C TYR A 184 6.51 -13.17 -4.77
N LEU A 185 5.58 -12.86 -3.89
CA LEU A 185 5.83 -12.73 -2.46
C LEU A 185 4.68 -13.36 -1.69
N LYS A 186 4.98 -14.32 -0.81
CA LYS A 186 4.03 -14.88 0.15
C LYS A 186 4.08 -14.05 1.42
N MET A 187 2.94 -13.54 1.87
CA MET A 187 2.81 -12.84 3.14
C MET A 187 2.06 -13.70 4.15
N THR A 188 2.52 -13.70 5.40
CA THR A 188 1.97 -14.51 6.49
C THR A 188 1.91 -13.72 7.79
N GLN A 189 0.95 -14.08 8.65
CA GLN A 189 0.84 -13.51 9.99
C GLN A 189 1.94 -14.01 10.94
N ASN A 190 2.39 -15.25 10.76
CA ASN A 190 3.42 -15.89 11.57
C ASN A 190 4.64 -16.22 10.69
N PRO A 191 5.86 -16.24 11.26
CA PRO A 191 7.05 -16.60 10.50
C PRO A 191 6.95 -18.05 10.03
N THR A 192 7.40 -18.31 8.80
CA THR A 192 7.45 -19.66 8.24
C THR A 192 8.61 -19.82 7.29
N TRP A 193 9.17 -21.03 7.28
CA TRP A 193 10.20 -21.43 6.32
C TRP A 193 9.61 -21.78 4.96
N ASN A 194 8.34 -22.16 4.89
CA ASN A 194 7.70 -22.62 3.67
C ASN A 194 7.24 -21.41 2.80
N PRO A 195 7.87 -21.15 1.65
CA PRO A 195 7.53 -20.02 0.80
C PRO A 195 6.28 -20.26 -0.07
N PHE A 196 5.70 -21.47 0.00
CA PHE A 196 4.48 -21.86 -0.70
C PHE A 196 3.31 -21.90 0.29
#